data_AF-A0A453A747-F1
#
_entry.id   AF-A0A453A747-F1
#
_cell.length_a   1.000
_cell.length_b   1.000
_cell.length_c   1.000
_cell.angle_alpha   90.00
_cell.angle_beta   90.00
_cell.angle_gamma   90.00
#
_symmetry.space_group_name_H-M   'P 1'
#
loop_
_entity.id
_entity.type
_entity.pdbx_description
1 polymer ?
#
loop_
_entity_poly.entity_id
_entity_poly.type
_entity_poly.pdbx_seq_one_letter_code
_entity_poly.pdbx_strand_id
1 'polypeptide(L)'
;MERFSKEQEDALQLLSSLRELEFWGFEGLQQLPARLHNLTSLKILSVCSCPAILSLPNDALPNSLEKLHVYNCSEELKQQCRGLEGTIPRVKIQ
;
A
#
# COMPACT_ATOMS: atom_id res chain seq x y z
N MET A 1 -12.81 4.59 -8.68
CA MET A 1 -11.66 5.53 -8.77
C MET A 1 -10.46 4.72 -9.24
N GLU A 2 -9.77 5.16 -10.30
CA GLU A 2 -8.69 4.36 -10.89
C GLU A 2 -7.31 4.68 -10.34
N ARG A 3 -7.04 5.95 -10.04
CA ARG A 3 -5.74 6.46 -9.54
C ARG A 3 -5.96 7.69 -8.67
N PHE A 4 -4.98 8.00 -7.84
CA PHE A 4 -4.95 9.22 -7.03
C PHE A 4 -4.64 10.45 -7.89
N SER A 5 -5.33 11.56 -7.64
CA SER A 5 -4.98 12.86 -8.19
C SER A 5 -3.75 13.42 -7.47
N LYS A 6 -3.09 14.40 -8.09
CA LYS A 6 -1.94 15.08 -7.47
C LYS A 6 -2.32 15.71 -6.12
N GLU A 7 -3.49 16.31 -6.02
CA GLU A 7 -3.99 16.95 -4.80
C GLU A 7 -4.22 15.92 -3.69
N GLN A 8 -4.70 14.72 -4.05
CA GLN A 8 -4.89 13.64 -3.07
C GLN A 8 -3.55 13.05 -2.62
N GLU A 9 -2.60 12.88 -3.54
CA GLU A 9 -1.22 12.52 -3.21
C GLU A 9 -0.61 13.53 -2.24
N ASP A 10 -0.67 14.82 -2.57
CA ASP A 10 -0.15 15.91 -1.75
C ASP A 10 -0.85 15.97 -0.38
N ALA A 11 -2.17 15.75 -0.32
CA ALA A 11 -2.90 15.69 0.94
C ALA A 11 -2.47 14.51 1.82
N LEU A 12 -2.21 13.32 1.23
CA LEU A 12 -1.67 12.18 1.97
C LEU A 12 -0.32 12.51 2.61
N GLN A 13 0.53 13.32 1.95
CA GLN A 13 1.83 13.73 2.50
C GLN A 13 1.72 14.54 3.80
N LEU A 14 0.61 15.22 4.02
CA LEU A 14 0.37 16.01 5.23
C LEU A 14 0.06 15.14 6.44
N LEU A 15 -0.23 13.84 6.24
CA LEU A 15 -0.58 12.89 7.29
C LEU A 15 0.66 12.30 7.97
N SER A 16 1.58 13.16 8.41
CA SER A 16 2.90 12.78 8.96
C SER A 16 2.86 11.87 10.20
N SER A 17 1.74 11.87 10.92
CA SER A 17 1.52 11.05 12.12
C SER A 17 0.71 9.77 11.85
N LEU A 18 0.32 9.51 10.60
CA LEU A 18 -0.47 8.33 10.26
C LEU A 18 0.33 7.06 10.54
N ARG A 19 -0.26 6.15 11.33
CA ARG A 19 0.35 4.87 11.69
C ARG A 19 -0.25 3.68 10.96
N GLU A 20 -1.50 3.80 10.54
CA GLU A 20 -2.24 2.73 9.88
C GLU A 20 -2.97 3.31 8.67
N LEU A 21 -2.84 2.65 7.52
CA LEU A 21 -3.49 3.02 6.28
C LEU A 21 -4.09 1.77 5.65
N GLU A 22 -5.36 1.85 5.27
CA GLU A 22 -6.11 0.73 4.72
C GLU A 22 -6.83 1.12 3.42
N PHE A 23 -6.73 0.23 2.43
CA PHE A 23 -7.47 0.29 1.18
C PHE A 23 -8.41 -0.92 1.14
N TRP A 24 -9.72 -0.68 1.15
CA TRP A 24 -10.72 -1.75 1.18
C TRP A 24 -11.73 -1.60 0.04
N GLY A 25 -11.93 -2.66 -0.74
CA GLY A 25 -13.05 -2.77 -1.66
C GLY A 25 -12.96 -1.86 -2.89
N PHE A 26 -11.74 -1.47 -3.28
CA PHE A 26 -11.55 -0.65 -4.48
C PHE A 26 -11.44 -1.51 -5.73
N GLU A 27 -12.60 -1.78 -6.35
CA GLU A 27 -12.71 -2.60 -7.57
C GLU A 27 -11.96 -2.04 -8.78
N GLY A 28 -11.85 -0.71 -8.88
CA GLY A 28 -11.22 -0.04 -10.03
C GLY A 28 -9.86 0.56 -9.75
N LEU A 29 -9.36 0.55 -8.51
CA LEU A 29 -8.10 1.21 -8.18
C LEU A 29 -6.94 0.39 -8.76
N GLN A 30 -6.20 1.00 -9.68
CA GLN A 30 -5.13 0.32 -10.40
C GLN A 30 -3.80 0.36 -9.66
N GLN A 31 -3.60 1.39 -8.83
CA GLN A 31 -2.34 1.65 -8.12
C GLN A 31 -2.60 2.30 -6.77
N LEU A 32 -1.79 1.93 -5.77
CA LEU A 32 -1.70 2.66 -4.51
C LEU A 32 -1.06 4.05 -4.74
N PRO A 33 -1.18 4.98 -3.76
CA PRO A 33 -0.53 6.27 -3.85
C PRO A 33 0.98 6.14 -4.11
N ALA A 34 1.51 6.93 -5.04
CA ALA A 34 2.91 6.84 -5.45
C ALA A 34 3.86 7.23 -4.30
N ARG A 35 3.45 8.18 -3.46
CA ARG A 35 4.29 8.78 -2.43
C ARG A 35 4.10 8.19 -1.03
N LEU A 36 3.80 6.89 -0.94
CA LEU A 36 3.65 6.21 0.36
C LEU A 36 4.95 6.24 1.20
N HIS A 37 6.13 6.26 0.57
CA HIS A 37 7.42 6.32 1.27
C HIS A 37 7.58 7.52 2.21
N ASN A 38 6.86 8.62 1.93
CA ASN A 38 6.91 9.84 2.75
C ASN A 38 6.02 9.77 4.00
N LEU A 39 5.20 8.72 4.14
CA LEU A 39 4.46 8.44 5.37
C LEU A 39 5.42 7.82 6.39
N THR A 40 6.37 8.61 6.89
CA THR A 40 7.49 8.16 7.73
C THR A 40 7.06 7.59 9.07
N SER A 41 5.83 7.82 9.52
CA SER A 41 5.27 7.21 10.75
C SER A 41 4.45 5.94 10.50
N LEU A 42 4.22 5.54 9.23
CA LEU A 42 3.31 4.47 8.89
C LEU A 42 3.86 3.11 9.32
N LYS A 43 3.11 2.40 10.15
CA LYS A 43 3.46 1.09 10.71
C LYS A 43 2.70 -0.06 10.05
N ILE A 44 1.47 0.20 9.61
CA ILE A 44 0.59 -0.82 9.03
C ILE A 44 0.02 -0.33 7.71
N LEU A 45 0.16 -1.14 6.67
CA LEU A 45 -0.49 -0.97 5.38
C LEU A 45 -1.32 -2.21 5.08
N SER A 46 -2.62 -2.02 4.87
CA SER A 46 -3.56 -3.09 4.51
C SER A 46 -4.20 -2.81 3.16
N VAL A 47 -4.26 -3.81 2.28
CA VAL A 47 -4.95 -3.76 1.00
C VAL A 47 -5.86 -4.98 0.90
N CYS A 48 -7.17 -4.75 0.90
CA CYS A 48 -8.20 -5.78 1.04
C CYS A 48 -9.24 -5.62 -0.07
N SER A 49 -9.53 -6.70 -0.82
CA SER A 49 -10.55 -6.67 -1.90
C SER A 49 -10.33 -5.55 -2.92
N CYS A 50 -9.08 -5.42 -3.41
CA CYS A 50 -8.71 -4.44 -4.43
C CYS A 50 -8.11 -5.18 -5.65
N PRO A 51 -8.94 -5.81 -6.49
CA PRO A 51 -8.48 -6.74 -7.54
C PRO A 51 -7.76 -6.05 -8.70
N ALA A 52 -8.02 -4.76 -8.95
CA ALA A 52 -7.40 -4.01 -10.04
C ALA A 52 -5.97 -3.54 -9.73
N ILE A 53 -5.50 -3.63 -8.47
CA ILE A 53 -4.13 -3.26 -8.11
C ILE A 53 -3.20 -4.39 -8.51
N LEU A 54 -2.36 -4.14 -9.51
CA LEU A 54 -1.43 -5.14 -10.06
C LEU A 54 -0.02 -5.05 -9.48
N SER A 55 0.33 -3.90 -8.88
CA SER A 55 1.67 -3.67 -8.36
C SER A 55 1.70 -2.68 -7.21
N LEU A 56 2.76 -2.77 -6.40
CA LEU A 56 3.14 -1.74 -5.44
C LEU A 56 3.66 -0.48 -6.16
N PRO A 57 3.69 0.69 -5.49
CA PRO A 57 4.27 1.90 -6.07
C PRO A 57 5.79 1.73 -6.24
N ASN A 58 6.33 2.30 -7.32
CA ASN A 58 7.75 2.21 -7.67
C ASN A 58 8.68 2.85 -6.62
N ASP A 59 8.22 3.90 -5.93
CA ASP A 59 9.04 4.73 -5.04
C ASP A 59 9.23 4.13 -3.63
N ALA A 60 9.24 2.80 -3.53
CA ALA A 60 9.33 2.01 -2.30
C ALA A 60 8.20 2.25 -1.28
N LEU A 61 8.03 1.29 -0.37
CA LEU A 61 7.16 1.42 0.80
C LEU A 61 7.89 2.22 1.90
N PRO A 62 7.16 2.87 2.82
CA PRO A 62 7.79 3.62 3.91
C PRO A 62 8.67 2.72 4.79
N ASN A 63 9.88 3.17 5.10
CA ASN A 63 10.87 2.42 5.89
C ASN A 63 10.40 2.10 7.32
N SER A 64 9.39 2.81 7.82
CA SER A 64 8.80 2.60 9.13
C SER A 64 7.81 1.43 9.18
N LEU A 65 7.45 0.86 8.03
CA LEU A 65 6.42 -0.14 7.88
C LEU A 65 6.80 -1.45 8.57
N GLU A 66 5.96 -1.88 9.51
CA GLU A 66 6.15 -3.09 10.30
C GLU A 66 5.26 -4.23 9.82
N LYS A 67 4.09 -3.87 9.26
CA LYS A 67 3.08 -4.83 8.82
C LYS A 67 2.55 -4.49 7.45
N LEU A 68 2.57 -5.48 6.55
CA LEU A 68 1.92 -5.43 5.25
C LEU A 68 0.91 -6.56 5.15
N HIS A 69 -0.33 -6.21 4.86
CA HIS A 69 -1.45 -7.11 4.76
C HIS A 69 -2.08 -6.99 3.37
N VAL A 70 -2.15 -8.09 2.62
CA VAL A 70 -2.78 -8.13 1.30
C VAL A 70 -3.77 -9.29 1.25
N TYR A 71 -5.05 -8.97 1.09
CA TYR A 71 -6.15 -9.93 1.15
C TYR A 71 -7.05 -9.79 -0.07
N ASN A 72 -7.38 -10.89 -0.74
CA ASN A 72 -8.35 -10.90 -1.85
C ASN A 72 -8.02 -9.85 -2.93
N CYS A 73 -6.74 -9.71 -3.28
CA CYS A 73 -6.24 -8.81 -4.33
C CYS A 73 -5.70 -9.61 -5.51
N SER A 74 -5.16 -8.93 -6.53
CA SER A 74 -4.57 -9.59 -7.71
C SER A 74 -3.38 -10.48 -7.34
N GLU A 75 -3.19 -11.57 -8.07
CA GLU A 75 -2.06 -12.48 -7.83
C GLU A 75 -0.71 -11.82 -8.14
N GLU A 76 -0.67 -10.88 -9.08
CA GLU A 76 0.52 -10.08 -9.39
C GLU A 76 0.96 -9.26 -8.18
N LEU A 77 0.03 -8.56 -7.52
CA LEU A 77 0.32 -7.81 -6.30
C LEU A 77 0.78 -8.75 -5.19
N LYS A 78 0.08 -9.88 -4.98
CA LYS A 78 0.45 -10.87 -3.96
C LYS A 78 1.88 -11.37 -4.18
N GLN A 79 2.28 -11.68 -5.41
CA GLN A 79 3.63 -12.15 -5.71
C GLN A 79 4.70 -11.09 -5.44
N GLN A 80 4.43 -9.81 -5.78
CA GLN A 80 5.34 -8.73 -5.42
C GLN A 80 5.50 -8.60 -3.90
N CYS A 81 4.41 -8.71 -3.14
CA CYS A 81 4.45 -8.62 -1.68
C CYS A 81 5.20 -9.79 -1.03
N ARG A 82 5.19 -11.00 -1.62
CA ARG A 82 6.00 -12.14 -1.12
C ARG A 82 7.49 -11.84 -1.17
N GLY A 83 7.95 -11.09 -2.17
CA GLY A 83 9.34 -10.66 -2.29
C GLY A 83 9.80 -9.70 -1.18
N LEU A 84 8.88 -9.18 -0.36
CA LEU A 84 9.16 -8.30 0.76
C LEU A 84 9.29 -9.04 2.10
N GLU A 85 9.09 -10.36 2.11
CA GLU A 85 9.37 -11.18 3.29
C GLU A 85 10.84 -11.03 3.70
N GLY A 86 11.08 -10.73 4.99
CA GLY A 86 12.41 -10.43 5.52
C GLY A 86 12.85 -8.97 5.38
N THR A 87 12.24 -8.20 4.47
CA THR A 87 12.38 -6.72 4.44
C THR A 87 11.38 -6.07 5.41
N ILE A 88 10.13 -6.52 5.36
CA ILE A 88 9.07 -6.08 6.27
C ILE A 88 8.89 -7.14 7.36
N PRO A 89 8.87 -6.76 8.66
CA PRO A 89 8.81 -7.72 9.76
C PRO A 89 7.62 -8.69 9.70
N ARG A 90 6.45 -8.23 9.24
CA ARG A 90 5.23 -9.05 9.19
C ARG A 90 4.49 -8.83 7.88
N VAL A 91 4.62 -9.79 6.98
CA VAL A 91 3.87 -9.83 5.72
C VAL A 91 2.79 -10.91 5.84
N LYS A 92 1.53 -10.58 5.54
CA LYS A 92 0.43 -11.54 5.44
C LYS A 92 -0.26 -11.38 4.09
N ILE A 93 -0.40 -12.49 3.38
CA ILE A 93 -0.96 -12.54 2.04
C ILE A 93 -1.98 -13.67 1.98
N GLN A 94 -3.19 -13.40 1.49
CA GLN A 94 -4.27 -14.37 1.30
C GLN A 94 -5.02 -14.13 -0.01
#